data_AF-A0A6F7W1V9-F1
#
_entry.id   AF-A0A6F7W1V9-F1
#
_cell.length_a   1.000
_cell.length_b   1.000
_cell.length_c   1.000
_cell.angle_alpha   90.00
_cell.angle_beta   90.00
_cell.angle_gamma   90.00
#
_symmetry.space_group_name_H-M   'P 1'
#
loop_
_entity.id
_entity.type
_entity.pdbx_description
1 polymer ?
#
loop_
_entity_poly.entity_id
_entity_poly.type
_entity_poly.pdbx_seq_one_letter_code
_entity_poly.pdbx_strand_id
1 'polypeptide(L)'
;MRDIAGMLRSFDYAAAVGRHERPQEWAGRTRAAYCAGYAEASGTDPRDEPELLRAHETDKAVYEVLYEARHRPDWLSVPMTAIRRLATTRA
;
A
#
# COMPACT_ATOMS: atom_id res chain seq x y z
N MET A 1 2.24 8.17 -10.43
CA MET A 1 2.25 7.86 -8.97
C MET A 1 0.91 7.39 -8.40
N ARG A 2 -0.22 8.08 -8.63
CA ARG A 2 -1.53 7.68 -8.06
C ARG A 2 -1.92 6.22 -8.32
N ASP A 3 -1.76 5.74 -9.56
CA ASP A 3 -2.14 4.36 -9.92
C ASP A 3 -1.24 3.31 -9.26
N ILE A 4 0.06 3.60 -9.19
CA ILE A 4 1.06 2.77 -8.50
C ILE A 4 0.69 2.68 -7.02
N ALA A 5 0.44 3.81 -6.36
CA ALA A 5 -0.03 3.83 -4.97
C ALA A 5 -1.30 2.98 -4.79
N GLY A 6 -2.29 3.12 -5.68
CA GLY A 6 -3.49 2.30 -5.68
C GLY A 6 -3.21 0.79 -5.77
N MET A 7 -2.29 0.38 -6.65
CA MET A 7 -1.88 -1.02 -6.77
C MET A 7 -1.16 -1.53 -5.52
N LEU A 8 -0.27 -0.70 -4.96
CA LEU A 8 0.43 -1.02 -3.72
C LEU A 8 -0.52 -1.18 -2.53
N ARG A 9 -1.60 -0.38 -2.46
CA ARG A 9 -2.69 -0.56 -1.48
C ARG A 9 -3.47 -1.85 -1.73
N SER A 10 -3.75 -2.19 -3.00
CA SER A 10 -4.45 -3.43 -3.38
C SER A 10 -3.73 -4.68 -2.88
N PHE A 11 -2.39 -4.70 -2.89
CA PHE A 11 -1.63 -5.81 -2.31
C PHE A 11 -1.82 -5.95 -0.78
N ASP A 12 -1.96 -4.86 -0.03
CA ASP A 12 -2.25 -4.95 1.40
C ASP A 12 -3.63 -5.59 1.66
N TYR A 13 -4.61 -5.32 0.80
CA TYR A 13 -5.93 -5.98 0.84
C TYR A 13 -5.86 -7.44 0.38
N ALA A 14 -5.16 -7.74 -0.71
CA ALA A 14 -4.98 -9.10 -1.19
C ALA A 14 -4.32 -9.98 -0.13
N ALA A 15 -3.34 -9.45 0.60
CA ALA A 15 -2.69 -10.13 1.70
C ALA A 15 -3.68 -10.50 2.83
N ALA A 16 -4.60 -9.57 3.15
CA ALA A 16 -5.64 -9.79 4.14
C ALA A 16 -6.69 -10.82 3.66
N VAL A 17 -7.11 -10.75 2.40
CA VAL A 17 -8.04 -11.72 1.78
C VAL A 17 -7.43 -13.13 1.77
N GLY A 18 -6.16 -13.24 1.37
CA GLY A 18 -5.46 -14.52 1.20
C GLY A 18 -5.17 -15.27 2.51
N ARG A 19 -5.46 -14.67 3.67
CA ARG A 19 -5.23 -15.25 5.01
C ARG A 19 -3.82 -15.81 5.19
N HIS A 20 -2.82 -15.15 4.62
CA HIS A 20 -1.43 -15.53 4.81
C HIS A 20 -1.07 -15.47 6.30
N GLU A 21 -0.22 -16.39 6.77
CA GLU A 21 0.26 -16.40 8.17
C GLU A 21 0.99 -15.09 8.53
N ARG A 22 1.63 -14.45 7.54
CA ARG A 22 2.37 -13.20 7.67
C ARG A 22 2.00 -12.22 6.56
N PRO A 23 0.80 -11.61 6.61
CA PRO A 23 0.26 -10.84 5.50
C PRO A 23 1.10 -9.60 5.18
N GLN A 24 1.70 -8.95 6.19
CA GLN A 24 2.56 -7.78 6.00
C GLN A 24 3.88 -8.14 5.31
N GLU A 25 4.47 -9.28 5.64
CA GLU A 25 5.71 -9.75 4.98
C GLU A 25 5.44 -10.13 3.52
N TRP A 26 4.31 -10.80 3.25
CA TRP A 26 3.90 -11.08 1.88
C TRP A 26 3.65 -9.79 1.11
N ALA A 27 2.84 -8.86 1.66
CA ALA A 27 2.54 -7.60 0.99
C ALA A 27 3.82 -6.79 0.72
N GLY A 28 4.74 -6.71 1.69
CA GLY A 28 6.02 -6.02 1.52
C GLY A 28 6.85 -6.57 0.37
N ARG A 29 6.99 -7.90 0.27
CA ARG A 29 7.72 -8.54 -0.83
C ARG A 29 7.03 -8.34 -2.19
N THR A 30 5.72 -8.51 -2.25
CA THR A 30 4.94 -8.34 -3.49
C THR A 30 5.00 -6.89 -3.99
N ARG A 31 4.89 -5.92 -3.07
CA ARG A 31 5.04 -4.49 -3.37
C ARG A 31 6.43 -4.18 -3.92
N ALA A 32 7.49 -4.71 -3.30
CA ALA A 32 8.86 -4.51 -3.77
C ALA A 32 9.08 -5.12 -5.17
N ALA A 33 8.56 -6.33 -5.41
CA ALA A 33 8.63 -6.99 -6.71
C ALA A 33 7.87 -6.21 -7.79
N TYR A 34 6.68 -5.68 -7.46
CA TYR A 34 5.92 -4.84 -8.38
C TYR A 34 6.68 -3.56 -8.77
N CYS A 35 7.26 -2.84 -7.81
CA CYS A 35 8.06 -1.65 -8.11
C CYS A 35 9.28 -1.97 -8.97
N ALA A 36 9.97 -3.08 -8.70
CA ALA A 36 11.11 -3.52 -9.51
C ALA A 36 10.70 -3.82 -10.96
N GLY A 37 9.62 -4.57 -11.15
CA GLY A 37 9.10 -4.86 -12.50
C GLY A 37 8.59 -3.60 -13.21
N TYR A 38 7.97 -2.67 -12.47
CA TYR A 38 7.58 -1.37 -13.03
C TYR A 38 8.80 -0.56 -13.50
N ALA A 39 9.87 -0.54 -12.71
CA ALA A 39 11.11 0.14 -13.06
C ALA A 39 11.76 -0.46 -14.31
N GLU A 40 11.83 -1.79 -14.40
CA GLU A 40 12.34 -2.49 -15.57
C GLU A 40 11.54 -2.18 -16.84
N ALA A 41 10.21 -2.18 -16.75
CA ALA A 41 9.33 -1.96 -17.90
C ALA A 41 9.23 -0.48 -18.33
N SER A 42 9.31 0.47 -17.41
CA SER A 42 9.07 1.89 -17.67
C SER A 42 10.35 2.74 -17.74
N GLY A 43 11.49 2.22 -17.24
CA GLY A 43 12.73 2.97 -17.12
C GLY A 43 12.76 3.97 -15.96
N THR A 44 11.75 3.99 -15.08
CA THR A 44 11.70 4.85 -13.90
C THR A 44 11.21 4.06 -12.69
N ASP A 45 11.95 4.10 -11.59
CA ASP A 45 11.53 3.44 -10.36
C ASP A 45 10.60 4.37 -9.57
N PRO A 46 9.36 3.97 -9.25
CA PRO A 46 8.48 4.78 -8.43
C PRO A 46 9.01 5.02 -7.00
N ARG A 47 10.03 4.29 -6.58
CA ARG A 47 10.69 4.47 -5.28
C ARG A 47 11.71 5.60 -5.30
N ASP A 48 12.08 6.13 -6.47
CA ASP A 48 13.00 7.28 -6.60
C ASP A 48 12.32 8.61 -6.22
N GLU A 49 10.98 8.65 -6.15
CA GLU A 49 10.21 9.78 -5.61
C GLU A 49 9.41 9.35 -4.35
N PRO A 50 10.11 9.03 -3.24
CA PRO A 50 9.49 8.38 -2.09
C PRO A 50 8.43 9.26 -1.39
N GLU A 51 8.58 10.59 -1.40
CA GLU A 51 7.62 11.52 -0.83
C GLU A 51 6.32 11.57 -1.63
N LEU A 52 6.41 11.60 -2.97
CA LEU A 52 5.24 11.65 -3.85
C LEU A 52 4.47 10.33 -3.80
N LEU A 53 5.19 9.20 -3.81
CA LEU A 53 4.58 7.89 -3.63
C LEU A 53 3.90 7.78 -2.26
N ARG A 54 4.57 8.21 -1.18
CA ARG A 54 4.01 8.22 0.18
C ARG A 54 2.78 9.10 0.27
N ALA A 55 2.78 10.28 -0.34
CA ALA A 55 1.63 11.20 -0.33
C ALA A 55 0.40 10.54 -0.96
N HIS A 56 0.55 9.93 -2.14
CA HIS A 56 -0.56 9.24 -2.80
C HIS A 56 -1.02 7.97 -2.08
N GLU A 57 -0.11 7.19 -1.49
CA GLU A 57 -0.50 6.04 -0.65
C GLU A 57 -1.24 6.49 0.61
N THR A 58 -0.82 7.60 1.23
CA THR A 58 -1.45 8.15 2.43
C THR A 58 -2.85 8.67 2.12
N ASP A 59 -3.01 9.46 1.06
CA ASP A 59 -4.33 9.94 0.61
C ASP A 59 -5.30 8.78 0.38
N LYS A 60 -4.83 7.74 -0.34
CA LYS A 60 -5.63 6.55 -0.60
C LYS A 60 -5.97 5.78 0.68
N ALA A 61 -5.02 5.62 1.60
CA ALA A 61 -5.24 4.95 2.88
C ALA A 61 -6.23 5.72 3.78
N VAL A 62 -6.19 7.05 3.80
CA VAL A 62 -7.16 7.88 4.55
C VAL A 62 -8.57 7.71 3.97
N TYR A 63 -8.70 7.73 2.64
CA TYR A 63 -9.97 7.41 1.98
C TYR A 63 -10.48 6.01 2.39
N GLU A 64 -9.61 5.00 2.36
CA GLU A 64 -9.94 3.63 2.74
C GLU A 64 -10.38 3.54 4.21
N VAL A 65 -9.70 4.21 5.15
CA VAL A 65 -10.11 4.26 6.56
C VAL A 65 -11.56 4.74 6.70
N LEU A 66 -11.91 5.85 6.06
CA LEU A 66 -13.28 6.39 6.09
C LEU A 66 -14.29 5.44 5.45
N TYR A 67 -13.90 4.79 4.35
CA TYR A 67 -14.76 3.86 3.64
C TYR A 67 -15.03 2.60 4.47
N GLU A 68 -13.99 1.93 4.98
CA GLU A 68 -14.13 0.69 5.74
C GLU A 68 -14.83 0.93 7.06
N ALA A 69 -14.52 2.01 7.77
CA ALA A 69 -15.21 2.35 9.03
C ALA A 69 -16.73 2.49 8.86
N ARG A 70 -17.20 2.90 7.67
CA ARG A 70 -18.63 3.08 7.37
C ARG A 70 -19.31 1.83 6.80
N HIS A 71 -18.62 1.06 5.96
CA HIS A 71 -19.26 0.02 5.16
C HIS A 71 -18.81 -1.39 5.50
N ARG A 72 -17.59 -1.58 5.99
CA ARG A 72 -17.02 -2.89 6.33
C ARG A 72 -16.06 -2.79 7.53
N PRO A 73 -16.55 -2.53 8.75
CA PRO A 73 -15.70 -2.24 9.91
C PRO A 73 -14.65 -3.32 10.20
N ASP A 74 -14.94 -4.59 9.90
CA ASP A 74 -14.00 -5.71 10.06
C ASP A 74 -12.71 -5.54 9.23
N TRP A 75 -12.77 -4.76 8.14
CA TRP A 75 -11.65 -4.49 7.25
C TRP A 75 -10.81 -3.29 7.68
N LEU A 76 -11.24 -2.51 8.68
CA LEU A 76 -10.59 -1.27 9.11
C LEU A 76 -9.11 -1.47 9.50
N SER A 77 -8.76 -2.65 9.98
CA SER A 77 -7.38 -3.00 10.36
C SER A 77 -6.40 -2.90 9.18
N VAL A 78 -6.85 -3.12 7.93
CA VAL A 78 -6.03 -3.10 6.72
C VAL A 78 -5.50 -1.69 6.43
N PRO A 79 -6.34 -0.66 6.22
CA PRO A 79 -5.84 0.69 6.00
C PRO A 79 -5.20 1.31 7.25
N MET A 80 -5.65 0.96 8.46
CA MET A 80 -5.00 1.46 9.70
C MET A 80 -3.57 0.93 9.89
N THR A 81 -3.29 -0.30 9.47
CA THR A 81 -1.92 -0.84 9.47
C THR A 81 -1.03 -0.06 8.48
N ALA A 82 -1.58 0.27 7.32
CA ALA A 82 -0.86 1.08 6.33
C ALA A 82 -0.58 2.50 6.82
N ILE A 83 -1.55 3.18 7.43
CA ILE A 83 -1.36 4.51 8.03
C ILE A 83 -0.23 4.49 9.06
N ARG A 84 -0.20 3.48 9.95
CA ARG A 84 0.87 3.33 10.95
C ARG A 84 2.25 3.18 10.32
N ARG A 85 2.35 2.38 9.25
CA ARG A 85 3.58 2.20 8.47
C ARG A 85 4.00 3.53 7.84
N LEU A 86 3.11 4.17 7.09
CA LEU A 86 3.38 5.42 6.36
C LEU A 86 3.75 6.59 7.28
N ALA A 87 3.19 6.65 8.50
CA ALA A 87 3.51 7.66 9.49
C ALA A 87 4.87 7.45 10.18
N THR A 88 5.44 6.25 10.13
CA THR A 88 6.71 5.90 10.79
C THR A 88 7.87 5.81 9.80
N THR A 89 7.61 5.63 8.51
CA THR A 89 8.63 5.72 7.46
C THR A 89 9.18 7.15 7.41
N ARG A 90 10.47 7.34 7.71
CA ARG A 90 11.16 8.62 7.45
C ARG A 90 11.51 8.74 5.96
N ALA A 91 11.58 9.97 5.46
CA ALA A 91 12.07 10.24 4.11
C ALA A 91 13.55 9.83 4.03
#